data_AF-A0A7W0D567-F1
#
_entry.id   AF-A0A7W0D567-F1
#
_cell.length_a   1.000
_cell.length_b   1.000
_cell.length_c   1.000
_cell.angle_alpha   90.00
_cell.angle_beta   90.00
_cell.angle_gamma   90.00
#
_symmetry.space_group_name_H-M   'P 1'
#
loop_
_entity.id
_entity.type
_entity.pdbx_description
1 polymer ?
#
loop_
_entity_poly.entity_id
_entity_poly.type
_entity_poly.pdbx_seq_one_letter_code
_entity_poly.pdbx_strand_id
1 'polypeptide(L)' 'MNEEDVKQRIKDYQQAEGVKSLTCGNNSSHEKLYPKVLDQGLVLLCPNCNYMQTYIPDLFFDDGFYDWLRGMKSLI' A
#
# COMPACT_ATOMS: atom_id res chain seq x y z
N MET A 1 -0.67 14.98 -6.67
CA MET A 1 -0.93 13.55 -6.94
C MET A 1 -2.31 13.21 -6.40
N ASN A 2 -3.11 12.43 -7.14
CA ASN A 2 -4.46 12.08 -6.71
C ASN A 2 -4.46 10.77 -5.89
N GLU A 3 -5.56 10.48 -5.20
CA GLU A 3 -5.66 9.30 -4.31
C GLU A 3 -5.62 7.97 -5.07
N GLU A 4 -6.08 7.95 -6.32
CA GLU A 4 -6.01 6.76 -7.18
C GLU A 4 -4.57 6.45 -7.60
N ASP A 5 -3.74 7.47 -7.81
CA ASP A 5 -2.30 7.30 -8.07
C ASP A 5 -1.64 6.64 -6.85
N VAL A 6 -1.87 7.16 -5.65
CA VAL A 6 -1.29 6.64 -4.40
C VAL A 6 -1.78 5.21 -4.12
N LYS A 7 -3.06 4.94 -4.35
CA LYS A 7 -3.64 3.59 -4.30
C LYS A 7 -2.91 2.63 -5.23
N GLN A 8 -2.57 3.06 -6.44
CA GLN A 8 -1.80 2.23 -7.37
C GLN A 8 -0.37 2.01 -6.88
N ARG A 9 0.31 3.04 -6.35
CA ARG A 9 1.65 2.91 -5.75
C ARG A 9 1.68 1.88 -4.62
N ILE A 10 0.67 1.89 -3.76
CA ILE A 10 0.53 0.91 -2.66
C ILE A 10 0.33 -0.51 -3.22
N LYS A 11 -0.49 -0.67 -4.27
CA LYS A 11 -0.67 -1.99 -4.92
C LYS A 11 0.64 -2.51 -5.49
N ASP A 12 1.38 -1.64 -6.18
CA ASP A 12 2.68 -2.01 -6.75
C ASP A 12 3.66 -2.41 -5.64
N TYR A 13 3.69 -1.66 -4.53
CA TYR A 13 4.52 -1.99 -3.37
C TYR A 13 4.16 -3.36 -2.79
N GLN A 14 2.87 -3.64 -2.57
CA GLN A 14 2.41 -4.93 -2.02
C GLN A 14 2.72 -6.13 -2.94
N GLN A 15 3.02 -5.89 -4.22
CA GLN A 15 3.41 -6.89 -5.22
C GLN A 15 4.92 -6.97 -5.45
N ALA A 16 5.70 -5.97 -5.02
CA ALA A 16 7.14 -5.96 -5.22
C ALA A 16 7.83 -7.04 -4.38
N GLU A 17 8.82 -7.69 -4.96
CA GLU A 17 9.67 -8.61 -4.22
C GLU A 17 10.66 -7.83 -3.35
N GLY A 18 11.05 -8.41 -2.21
CA GLY A 18 12.03 -7.79 -1.30
C GLY A 18 11.48 -6.70 -0.38
N VAL A 19 10.21 -6.31 -0.51
CA VAL A 19 9.57 -5.38 0.45
C VAL A 19 8.69 -6.12 1.44
N LYS A 20 8.57 -5.56 2.65
CA LYS A 20 7.69 -6.12 3.68
C LYS A 20 6.24 -5.72 3.40
N SER A 21 5.38 -6.72 3.25
CA SER A 21 3.95 -6.49 3.02
C SER A 21 3.30 -5.73 4.17
N LEU A 22 2.38 -4.82 3.85
CA LEU A 22 1.56 -4.11 4.83
C LEU A 22 0.48 -5.07 5.33
N THR A 23 0.46 -5.33 6.63
CA THR A 23 -0.53 -6.19 7.31
C THR A 23 -1.14 -5.45 8.48
N CYS A 24 -2.31 -5.92 8.96
CA CYS A 24 -3.05 -5.23 10.03
C CYS A 24 -2.39 -5.28 11.43
N GLY A 25 -1.26 -5.98 11.59
CA GLY A 25 -0.54 -6.11 12.86
C GLY A 25 -1.24 -6.96 13.94
N ASN A 26 -2.57 -7.10 13.89
CA ASN A 26 -3.36 -7.85 14.87
C ASN A 26 -3.15 -9.37 14.81
N ASN A 27 -2.90 -9.91 13.61
CA ASN A 27 -2.63 -11.32 13.40
C ASN A 27 -1.71 -11.46 12.19
N SER A 28 -0.56 -12.11 12.38
CA SER A 28 0.43 -12.34 11.33
C SER A 28 -0.08 -13.27 10.21
N SER A 29 -1.16 -14.02 10.46
CA SER A 29 -1.82 -14.87 9.47
C SER A 29 -2.86 -14.13 8.62
N HIS A 30 -3.18 -12.87 8.93
CA HIS A 30 -4.09 -12.09 8.09
C HIS A 30 -3.41 -11.69 6.79
N GLU A 31 -4.21 -11.57 5.74
CA GLU A 31 -3.76 -11.16 4.43
C GLU A 31 -3.31 -9.69 4.41
N LYS A 32 -2.67 -9.34 3.29
CA LYS A 32 -2.17 -8.00 3.00
C LYS A 32 -3.32 -6.98 3.08
N LEU A 33 -3.03 -5.82 3.65
CA LEU A 33 -3.93 -4.68 3.58
C LEU A 33 -4.11 -4.25 2.12
N TYR A 34 -5.34 -3.91 1.74
CA TYR A 34 -5.63 -3.40 0.40
C TYR A 34 -6.07 -1.93 0.45
N PRO A 35 -5.62 -1.09 -0.50
CA PRO A 35 -5.99 0.31 -0.56
C PRO A 35 -7.37 0.51 -1.21
N LYS A 36 -8.18 1.39 -0.63
CA LYS A 36 -9.51 1.78 -1.14
C LYS A 36 -9.74 3.28 -0.94
N VAL A 37 -10.21 3.94 -1.99
CA VAL A 37 -10.69 5.34 -1.90
C VAL A 37 -12.13 5.32 -1.40
N LEU A 38 -12.38 6.08 -0.34
CA LEU A 38 -13.70 6.33 0.25
C LEU A 38 -13.98 7.84 0.18
N ASP A 39 -15.20 8.27 0.53
CA ASP A 39 -15.57 9.70 0.52
C ASP A 39 -14.67 10.57 1.42
N GLN A 40 -14.11 9.97 2.48
CA GLN A 40 -13.17 10.58 3.43
C GLN A 40 -11.70 10.49 3.01
N GLY A 41 -11.43 9.88 1.85
CA GLY A 41 -10.12 9.73 1.25
C GLY A 41 -9.59 8.29 1.19
N LEU A 42 -8.30 8.16 0.89
CA LEU A 42 -7.61 6.86 0.76
C LEU A 42 -7.39 6.17 2.11
N VAL A 43 -7.82 4.91 2.23
CA VAL A 43 -7.60 4.07 3.42
C VAL A 43 -7.03 2.70 3.05
N LEU A 44 -6.41 2.04 4.03
CA LEU A 44 -6.00 0.64 3.97
C LEU A 44 -6.96 -0.22 4.80
N LEU A 45 -7.48 -1.29 4.20
CA LEU A 45 -8.43 -2.20 4.83
C LEU A 45 -7.83 -3.60 4.96
N CYS A 46 -8.10 -4.26 6.08
CA CYS A 46 -7.84 -5.68 6.22
C CYS A 46 -9.01 -6.48 5.62
N PRO A 47 -8.77 -7.51 4.79
CA PRO A 47 -9.85 -8.34 4.27
C PRO A 47 -10.40 -9.33 5.32
N ASN A 48 -9.65 -9.62 6.39
CA ASN A 48 -10.01 -10.63 7.38
C ASN A 48 -10.62 -10.05 8.67
N CYS A 49 -10.60 -8.74 8.89
CA CYS A 49 -11.18 -8.11 10.07
C CYS A 49 -11.59 -6.65 9.81
N ASN A 50 -12.11 -5.98 10.83
CA ASN A 50 -12.55 -4.59 10.77
C ASN A 50 -11.40 -3.56 10.94
N TYR A 51 -10.14 -3.99 10.82
CA TYR A 51 -9.01 -3.06 10.88
C TYR A 51 -9.03 -2.12 9.68
N MET A 52 -8.98 -0.82 9.97
CA MET A 52 -8.90 0.26 9.00
C MET A 52 -7.76 1.20 9.40
N GLN A 53 -6.85 1.45 8.48
CA GLN A 53 -5.79 2.43 8.64
C GLN A 53 -6.06 3.62 7.73
N THR A 54 -6.30 4.77 8.35
CA THR A 54 -6.58 6.05 7.68
C THR A 54 -5.32 6.85 7.38
N TYR A 55 -4.24 6.62 8.13
CA TYR A 55 -2.96 7.26 7.85
C TYR A 55 -2.17 6.47 6.81
N ILE A 56 -1.93 7.08 5.66
CA ILE A 56 -1.06 6.54 4.60
C ILE A 56 0.33 7.17 4.75
N PRO A 57 1.40 6.37 4.88
CA PRO A 57 2.76 6.91 5.00
C PRO A 57 3.15 7.82 3.83
N ASP A 58 3.82 8.94 4.15
CA ASP A 58 4.26 9.97 3.20
C ASP A 58 5.13 9.41 2.05
N LEU A 59 5.81 8.28 2.30
CA LEU A 59 6.55 7.50 1.31
C LEU A 59 5.77 7.23 0.02
N PHE A 60 4.47 6.91 0.13
CA PHE A 60 3.63 6.62 -1.04
C PHE A 60 3.26 7.89 -1.82
N PHE A 61 3.58 9.06 -1.29
CA PHE A 61 3.43 10.35 -1.94
C PHE A 61 4.75 10.86 -2.54
N ASP A 62 5.87 10.17 -2.30
CA ASP A 62 7.17 10.52 -2.83
C ASP A 62 7.42 9.88 -4.21
N ASP A 63 7.79 10.70 -5.18
CA ASP A 63 8.06 10.24 -6.55
C ASP A 63 9.37 9.45 -6.65
N GLY A 64 10.41 9.86 -5.91
CA GLY A 64 11.71 9.20 -5.93
C GLY A 64 11.64 7.75 -5.42
N PHE A 65 10.87 7.52 -4.35
CA PHE A 65 10.57 6.18 -3.87
C PHE A 65 9.83 5.35 -4.92
N TYR A 66 8.83 5.93 -5.58
CA TYR A 66 8.04 5.19 -6.54
C TYR A 66 8.83 4.83 -7.81
N ASP A 67 9.71 5.72 -8.25
CA ASP A 67 10.65 5.43 -9.34
C ASP A 67 11.62 4.31 -8.96
N TRP A 68 12.16 4.31 -7.73
CA TRP A 68 12.96 3.21 -7.21
C TRP A 68 12.19 1.87 -7.19
N LEU A 69 10.94 1.90 -6.71
CA LEU A 69 10.07 0.72 -6.66
C LEU A 69 9.82 0.13 -8.06
N ARG A 70 9.57 0.99 -9.05
CA ARG A 70 9.42 0.57 -10.46
C ARG A 70 10.71 0.00 -11.04
N GLY A 71 11.85 0.59 -10.68
CA GLY A 71 13.18 0.09 -11.05
C GLY A 71 13.42 -1.34 -10.54
N MET A 72 13.03 -1.65 -9.30
CA MET A 72 13.12 -3.01 -8.76
C MET A 72 12.24 -4.00 -9.54
N LYS A 73 11.02 -3.59 -9.89
CA LYS A 73 10.07 -4.44 -10.64
C LYS A 73 10.57 -4.79 -12.05
N SER A 74 11.43 -3.96 -12.64
CA SER A 74 12.03 -4.21 -13.96
C SER A 74 13.21 -5.19 -13.94
N LEU A 75 13.71 -5.58 -12.77
CA LEU A 75 14.87 -6.47 -12.61
C LEU A 75 14.47 -7.95 -12.40
N ILE A 76 13.17 -8.27 -12.47
CA ILE A 76 12.58 -9.61 -12.32
C ILE A 76 11.81 -9.93 -13.60
#